data_AF-A0A659RZJ0-F1
#
_entry.id   AF-A0A659RZJ0-F1
#
_cell.length_a   1.000
_cell.length_b   1.000
_cell.length_c   1.000
_cell.angle_alpha   90.00
_cell.angle_beta   90.00
_cell.angle_gamma   90.00
#
_symmetry.space_group_name_H-M   'P 1'
#
loop_
_entity.id
_entity.type
_entity.pdbx_description
1 polymer ?
#
loop_
_entity_poly.entity_id
_entity_poly.type
_entity_poly.pdbx_seq_one_letter_code
_entity_poly.pdbx_strand_id
1 'polypeptide(L)'
;ADAATPLAAPSNYPYLRCTRVLQPRMVWTIEPGIYFIESLLAPWREGPFSKHFNWQKIEALKPFGGIRIEDNVVIHENGVENMTRDLKLA
;
A
#
# COMPACT_ATOMS: atom_id res chain seq x y z
N ALA A 1 -14.76 6.64 -25.04
CA ALA A 1 -13.73 5.74 -25.60
C ALA A 1 -12.90 5.22 -24.43
N ASP A 2 -12.98 3.91 -24.17
CA ASP A 2 -12.21 3.22 -23.12
C ASP A 2 -10.71 3.31 -23.42
N ALA A 3 -10.05 4.35 -22.91
CA ALA A 3 -8.63 4.59 -23.18
C ALA A 3 -7.84 4.47 -21.87
N ALA A 4 -7.68 3.24 -21.39
CA ALA A 4 -6.47 2.81 -20.68
C ALA A 4 -6.58 1.30 -20.40
N THR A 5 -6.15 0.49 -21.38
CA THR A 5 -5.76 -0.89 -21.11
C THR A 5 -4.77 -0.91 -19.94
N PRO A 6 -4.95 -1.75 -18.92
CA PRO A 6 -3.96 -1.88 -17.85
C PRO A 6 -2.58 -2.18 -18.44
N LEU A 7 -1.59 -1.38 -18.08
CA LEU A 7 -0.20 -1.71 -18.38
C LEU A 7 0.26 -2.83 -17.44
N ALA A 8 1.24 -3.63 -17.86
CA ALA A 8 1.86 -4.59 -16.96
C ALA A 8 2.46 -3.89 -15.75
N ALA A 9 2.41 -4.55 -14.58
CA ALA A 9 3.08 -4.05 -13.39
C ALA A 9 4.59 -3.89 -13.66
N PRO A 10 5.23 -2.79 -13.21
CA PRO A 10 6.68 -2.64 -13.30
C PRO A 10 7.40 -3.82 -12.64
N SER A 11 8.53 -4.25 -13.20
CA SER A 11 9.27 -5.42 -12.70
C SER A 11 9.76 -5.28 -11.25
N ASN A 12 10.02 -4.05 -10.80
CA ASN A 12 10.38 -3.72 -9.43
C ASN A 12 9.18 -3.70 -8.47
N TYR A 13 7.94 -3.64 -8.98
CA TYR A 13 6.71 -3.63 -8.20
C TYR A 13 5.70 -4.67 -8.74
N PRO A 14 6.05 -5.96 -8.72
CA PRO A 14 5.29 -7.01 -9.42
C PRO A 14 3.87 -7.23 -8.87
N TYR A 15 3.64 -6.83 -7.62
CA TYR A 15 2.33 -6.95 -6.97
C TYR A 15 1.44 -5.70 -7.11
N LEU A 16 1.90 -4.67 -7.84
CA LEU A 16 1.09 -3.47 -8.13
C LEU A 16 -0.09 -3.84 -9.03
N ARG A 17 -1.31 -3.58 -8.56
CA ARG A 17 -2.55 -3.97 -9.27
C ARG A 17 -3.06 -2.91 -10.25
N CYS A 18 -2.66 -1.65 -10.07
CA CYS A 18 -3.15 -0.54 -10.88
C CYS A 18 -2.00 0.22 -11.53
N THR A 19 -2.07 0.30 -12.86
CA THR A 19 -1.15 1.05 -13.73
C THR A 19 -1.92 1.99 -14.67
N ARG A 20 -3.23 2.12 -14.47
CA ARG A 20 -4.08 3.00 -15.28
C ARG A 20 -3.86 4.44 -14.87
N VAL A 21 -3.92 5.34 -15.84
CA VAL A 21 -3.97 6.77 -15.57
C VAL A 21 -5.31 7.10 -14.91
N LEU A 22 -5.27 7.81 -13.78
CA LEU A 22 -6.48 8.24 -13.07
C LEU A 22 -7.30 9.17 -13.97
N GLN A 23 -8.61 8.97 -14.01
CA GLN A 23 -9.55 9.79 -14.75
C GLN A 23 -10.77 10.10 -13.86
N PRO A 24 -11.47 11.23 -14.10
CA PRO A 24 -12.71 11.53 -13.40
C PRO A 24 -13.73 10.38 -13.50
N ARG A 25 -14.55 10.23 -12.46
CA ARG A 25 -15.57 9.18 -12.28
C ARG A 25 -15.02 7.77 -11.97
N MET A 26 -13.71 7.63 -11.78
CA MET A 26 -13.13 6.38 -11.25
C MET A 26 -13.25 6.31 -9.73
N VAL A 27 -13.38 5.10 -9.20
CA VAL A 27 -13.36 4.79 -7.77
C VAL A 27 -12.17 3.89 -7.47
N TRP A 28 -11.41 4.19 -6.41
CA TRP A 28 -10.18 3.48 -6.05
C TRP A 28 -10.07 3.21 -4.55
N THR A 29 -9.30 2.18 -4.19
CA THR A 29 -8.82 1.94 -2.84
C THR A 29 -7.45 2.59 -2.66
N ILE A 30 -7.22 3.24 -1.52
CA ILE A 30 -5.89 3.65 -1.07
C ILE A 30 -5.60 2.91 0.22
N GLU A 31 -4.74 1.90 0.15
CA GLU A 31 -4.59 0.86 1.18
C GLU A 31 -3.16 0.67 1.70
N PRO A 32 -2.45 1.74 2.13
CA PRO A 32 -1.10 1.61 2.67
C PRO A 32 -1.08 0.67 3.88
N GLY A 33 -0.07 -0.20 3.92
CA GLY A 33 0.14 -1.11 5.03
C GLY A 33 1.60 -1.30 5.39
N ILE A 34 1.85 -1.56 6.68
CA ILE A 34 3.14 -1.91 7.25
C ILE A 34 2.98 -3.16 8.09
N TYR A 35 3.86 -4.14 7.89
CA TYR A 35 3.72 -5.46 8.52
C TYR A 35 5.07 -5.97 9.02
N PHE A 36 5.05 -6.72 10.11
CA PHE A 36 6.21 -7.39 10.68
C PHE A 36 6.11 -8.91 10.44
N ILE A 37 6.27 -9.31 9.18
CA ILE A 37 6.10 -10.70 8.74
C ILE A 37 7.44 -11.43 8.81
N GLU A 38 7.57 -12.41 9.72
CA GLU A 38 8.87 -13.06 9.97
C GLU A 38 9.44 -13.75 8.72
N SER A 39 8.62 -14.39 7.88
CA SER A 39 9.11 -15.04 6.66
C SER A 39 9.74 -14.07 5.66
N LEU A 40 9.30 -12.80 5.65
CA LEU A 40 9.88 -11.75 4.81
C LEU A 40 11.06 -11.05 5.48
N LEU A 41 11.10 -11.00 6.82
CA LEU A 41 12.16 -10.37 7.60
C LEU A 41 13.39 -11.27 7.78
N ALA A 42 13.20 -12.58 7.94
CA ALA A 42 14.26 -13.54 8.24
C ALA A 42 15.48 -13.46 7.29
N PRO A 43 15.30 -13.37 5.95
CA PRO A 43 16.44 -13.26 5.02
C PRO A 43 17.33 -12.04 5.26
N TRP A 44 16.80 -10.97 5.86
CA TRP A 44 17.54 -9.73 6.11
C TRP A 44 18.37 -9.76 7.39
N ARG A 45 18.14 -10.72 8.30
CA ARG A 45 18.91 -10.86 9.54
C ARG A 45 20.36 -11.27 9.29
N GLU A 46 20.57 -12.13 8.29
CA GLU A 46 21.86 -12.72 7.94
C GLU A 46 22.58 -11.96 6.80
N GLY A 47 21.92 -10.94 6.23
CA GLY A 47 22.43 -10.19 5.09
C GLY A 47 23.31 -8.98 5.43
N PRO A 48 24.03 -8.42 4.44
CA PRO A 48 24.88 -7.23 4.63
C PRO A 48 24.11 -5.97 5.07
N PHE A 49 22.79 -5.97 4.87
CA PHE A 49 21.90 -4.88 5.25
C PHE A 49 21.33 -5.01 6.67
N SER A 50 21.57 -6.14 7.37
CA SER A 50 21.03 -6.41 8.72
C SER A 50 21.27 -5.28 9.71
N LYS A 51 22.44 -4.61 9.62
CA LYS A 51 22.81 -3.47 10.45
C LYS A 51 21.89 -2.25 10.34
N HIS A 52 21.07 -2.17 9.29
CA HIS A 52 20.13 -1.07 9.08
C HIS A 52 18.75 -1.33 9.72
N PHE A 53 18.52 -2.53 10.25
CA PHE A 53 17.28 -2.90 10.92
C PHE A 53 17.42 -2.73 12.43
N ASN A 54 16.49 -2.01 13.05
CA ASN A 54 16.37 -2.00 14.50
C ASN A 54 15.61 -3.26 14.96
N TRP A 55 16.32 -4.38 15.06
CA TRP A 55 15.75 -5.68 15.41
C TRP A 55 15.04 -5.66 16.77
N GLN A 56 15.57 -4.93 17.74
CA GLN A 56 14.93 -4.81 19.05
C GLN A 56 13.54 -4.17 18.93
N LYS A 57 13.41 -3.09 18.15
CA LYS A 57 12.12 -2.43 17.92
C LYS A 57 11.18 -3.28 17.06
N ILE A 58 11.71 -4.02 16.09
CA ILE A 58 10.94 -4.97 15.28
C ILE A 58 10.35 -6.08 16.16
N GLU A 59 11.14 -6.70 17.02
CA GLU A 59 10.64 -7.73 17.95
C GLU A 59 9.56 -7.19 18.89
N ALA A 60 9.71 -5.96 19.38
CA ALA A 60 8.68 -5.32 20.20
C ALA A 60 7.36 -5.08 19.45
N LEU A 61 7.41 -4.88 18.13
CA LEU A 61 6.23 -4.58 17.30
C LEU A 61 5.62 -5.82 16.63
N LYS A 62 6.38 -6.91 16.46
CA LYS A 62 5.91 -8.17 15.88
C LYS A 62 4.62 -8.72 16.49
N PRO A 63 4.39 -8.67 17.82
CA PRO A 63 3.14 -9.14 18.42
C PRO A 63 1.88 -8.41 17.93
N PHE A 64 2.00 -7.20 17.38
CA PHE A 64 0.87 -6.45 16.79
C PHE A 64 0.58 -6.87 15.35
N GLY A 65 1.42 -7.72 14.74
CA GLY A 65 1.30 -8.21 13.37
C GLY A 65 1.61 -7.13 12.33
N GLY A 66 0.65 -6.26 12.05
CA GLY A 66 0.76 -5.19 11.08
C GLY A 66 -0.47 -4.32 11.01
N ILE A 67 -0.38 -3.24 10.25
CA ILE A 67 -1.41 -2.21 10.12
C ILE A 67 -1.68 -2.01 8.64
N ARG A 68 -2.95 -1.87 8.28
CA ARG A 68 -3.39 -1.36 6.99
C ARG A 68 -4.54 -0.40 7.23
N ILE A 69 -4.48 0.76 6.59
CA ILE A 69 -5.57 1.72 6.58
C ILE A 69 -6.02 1.81 5.13
N GLU A 70 -7.31 1.62 4.88
CA GLU A 70 -7.87 1.58 3.54
C GLU A 70 -9.09 2.49 3.45
N ASP A 71 -9.06 3.40 2.48
CA ASP A 71 -10.19 4.27 2.14
C ASP A 71 -10.62 4.03 0.70
N ASN A 72 -11.89 4.31 0.42
CA ASN A 72 -12.45 4.38 -0.93
C ASN A 72 -12.57 5.84 -1.37
N VAL A 73 -11.94 6.16 -2.50
CA VAL A 73 -11.90 7.52 -3.04
C VAL A 73 -12.49 7.60 -4.45
N VAL A 74 -13.20 8.69 -4.73
CA VAL A 74 -13.74 9.01 -6.07
C VAL A 74 -12.89 10.12 -6.67
N ILE A 75 -12.43 9.91 -7.91
CA ILE A 75 -11.71 10.93 -8.66
C ILE A 75 -12.71 11.83 -9.38
N HIS A 76 -12.63 13.13 -9.14
CA HIS A 76 -13.41 14.16 -9.83
C HIS A 76 -12.51 14.96 -10.78
N GLU A 77 -13.09 15.81 -11.63
CA GLU A 77 -12.32 16.65 -12.56
C GLU A 77 -11.32 17.58 -11.84
N ASN A 78 -11.74 18.13 -10.70
CA ASN A 78 -10.98 19.14 -9.94
C ASN A 78 -10.75 18.74 -8.47
N GLY A 79 -10.80 17.44 -8.15
CA GLY A 79 -10.64 17.00 -6.76
C GLY A 79 -10.74 15.50 -6.57
N VAL A 80 -10.59 15.09 -5.32
CA VAL A 80 -10.77 13.70 -4.88
C VAL A 80 -11.71 13.72 -3.67
N GLU A 81 -12.78 12.94 -3.74
CA GLU A 81 -13.71 12.73 -2.64
C GLU A 81 -13.29 11.47 -1.88
N ASN A 82 -13.18 11.57 -0.56
CA ASN A 82 -12.87 10.41 0.28
C ASN A 82 -14.16 9.98 1.00
N MET A 83 -14.90 9.08 0.34
CA MET A 83 -16.19 8.58 0.83
C MET A 83 -16.08 8.01 2.24
N THR A 84 -14.98 7.29 2.52
CA THR A 84 -14.75 6.65 3.83
C THR A 84 -14.59 7.70 4.94
N ARG A 85 -13.80 8.75 4.70
CA ARG A 85 -13.53 9.81 5.70
C ARG A 85 -14.65 10.82 5.81
N ASP A 86 -15.38 11.09 4.74
CA ASP A 86 -16.55 11.97 4.75
C ASP A 86 -17.67 11.41 5.63
N LEU A 87 -17.76 10.07 5.73
CA LEU A 87 -18.63 9.37 6.68
C LEU A 87 -18.08 9.29 8.11
N LYS A 88 -16.95 9.96 8.39
CA LYS A 88 -16.30 10.05 9.71
C LYS A 88 -15.93 8.69 10.30
N LEU A 89 -15.53 7.73 9.46
CA LEU A 89 -14.89 6.51 9.94
C LEU A 89 -13.51 6.88 10.49
N ALA A 90 -13.35 6.71 11.81
CA ALA A 90 -12.11 6.97 12.54
C ALA A 90 -11.03 5.94 12.17
#